data_AF-A0A0G4KA08-F1
#
_entry.id   AF-A0A0G4KA08-F1
#
_cell.length_a   1.000
_cell.length_b   1.000
_cell.length_c   1.000
_cell.angle_alpha   90.00
_cell.angle_beta   90.00
_cell.angle_gamma   90.00
#
_symmetry.space_group_name_H-M   'P 1'
#
loop_
_entity.id
_entity.type
_entity.pdbx_description
1 polymer ?
#
loop_
_entity_poly.entity_id
_entity_poly.type
_entity_poly.pdbx_seq_one_letter_code
_entity_poly.pdbx_strand_id
1 'polypeptide(L)'
;MSDSTLYIIIAAIFIIILIATIIMIKNMFSKTTNSPKKNVRKMMEELQKNISENENDLDSIYQLAMLEEKYGDLNRALSKYEKLLNYRYFTDNDISEVEIYKKLEPAYYQLGDKEKSFKYSLLIAKAEPNNIYYALKLGTILGKEGKYKLACEHFNKVIVSKENIDIEEAKVAALSFFMIKDYKKSIIFLEELYKKISNNKEIDALEIYNLEILMISMYISADELNRVIVFLEQILSNKSISDDHRLYINKMYMYTLYKLSDNNRFREMYNNIKSLYNLEDANYKYASLILDFAFYSYFLKDIDASIIFFTKLNSFHKLEYSIYYLEQILQYLNEVNKAFVQLTKLRNTMKLNDEKYINERYDKYIDNELIEIWEKVLKLWEGNFYNFDYINSLVEVENTIDVDKILNEYNMEKQLKDDSKHNRNTNIDSIYSLSMSNFKKLCQNIIQNKLSYSILQEYSDNIINYEYGDDVNYLAYPTGKSRKDLTLISIKRWKNTEVGELIIRDFLLMVNESGAKNGILILPVRLSNSAKSYAKHNEKITVYARSQFNSFLKSNFIN
;
A
#
# COMPACT_ATOMS: atom_id res chain seq x y z
N MET A 1 -36.62 22.89 -54.39
CA MET A 1 -36.64 21.43 -54.13
C MET A 1 -37.66 21.19 -53.04
N SER A 2 -38.62 20.28 -53.25
CA SER A 2 -39.56 19.91 -52.18
C SER A 2 -38.79 19.23 -51.06
N ASP A 3 -39.23 19.38 -49.81
CA ASP A 3 -38.56 18.75 -48.65
C ASP A 3 -38.36 17.24 -48.87
N SER A 4 -39.29 16.58 -49.58
CA SER A 4 -39.16 15.18 -50.00
C SER A 4 -37.92 14.89 -50.85
N THR A 5 -37.57 15.76 -51.79
CA THR A 5 -36.35 15.59 -52.62
C THR A 5 -35.07 15.80 -51.81
N LEU A 6 -35.09 16.65 -50.77
CA LEU A 6 -33.94 16.84 -49.88
C LEU A 6 -33.71 15.59 -49.00
N TYR A 7 -34.79 15.02 -48.43
CA TYR A 7 -34.69 13.79 -47.62
C TYR A 7 -34.20 12.58 -48.42
N ILE A 8 -34.61 12.43 -49.68
CA ILE A 8 -34.14 11.34 -50.54
C ILE A 8 -32.64 11.47 -50.81
N ILE A 9 -32.13 12.69 -51.04
CA ILE A 9 -30.70 12.92 -51.28
C ILE A 9 -29.89 12.66 -50.01
N ILE A 10 -30.36 13.11 -48.84
CA ILE A 10 -29.70 12.86 -47.55
C ILE A 10 -29.64 11.36 -47.26
N ALA A 11 -30.74 10.63 -47.48
CA ALA A 11 -30.77 9.18 -47.30
C ALA A 11 -29.80 8.45 -48.24
N ALA A 12 -29.70 8.87 -49.50
CA ALA A 12 -28.76 8.31 -50.47
C ALA A 12 -27.30 8.54 -50.06
N ILE A 13 -26.96 9.75 -49.57
CA ILE A 13 -25.62 10.07 -49.07
C ILE A 13 -25.29 9.20 -47.85
N PHE A 14 -26.24 9.01 -46.94
CA PHE A 14 -26.04 8.17 -45.75
C PHE A 14 -25.79 6.71 -46.12
N ILE A 15 -26.52 6.17 -47.09
CA ILE A 15 -26.31 4.80 -47.60
C ILE A 15 -24.93 4.67 -48.24
N ILE A 16 -24.48 5.67 -49.02
CA ILE A 16 -23.15 5.66 -49.63
C ILE A 16 -22.04 5.68 -48.55
N ILE A 17 -22.19 6.50 -47.52
CA ILE A 17 -21.25 6.55 -46.39
C ILE A 17 -21.25 5.22 -45.63
N LEU A 18 -22.42 4.61 -45.44
CA LEU A 18 -22.54 3.31 -44.76
C LEU A 18 -21.88 2.19 -45.58
N ILE A 19 -22.04 2.17 -46.91
CA ILE A 19 -21.37 1.22 -47.78
C ILE A 19 -19.85 1.46 -47.79
N ALA A 20 -19.41 2.71 -47.85
CA ALA A 20 -17.99 3.07 -47.83
C ALA A 20 -17.33 2.66 -46.51
N THR A 21 -17.99 2.88 -45.37
CA THR A 21 -17.49 2.46 -44.05
C THR A 21 -17.46 0.95 -43.91
N ILE A 22 -18.46 0.21 -44.41
CA ILE A 22 -18.44 -1.26 -44.47
C ILE A 22 -17.25 -1.76 -45.33
N ILE A 23 -17.00 -1.13 -46.47
CA ILE A 23 -15.85 -1.48 -47.34
C ILE A 23 -14.53 -1.15 -46.65
N MET A 24 -14.42 0.00 -45.98
CA MET A 24 -13.22 0.42 -45.25
C MET A 24 -12.91 -0.52 -44.08
N ILE A 25 -13.94 -0.89 -43.30
CA ILE A 25 -13.86 -1.89 -42.22
C ILE A 25 -13.40 -3.22 -42.82
N LYS A 26 -14.04 -3.70 -43.90
CA LYS A 26 -13.65 -4.95 -44.57
C LYS A 26 -12.20 -4.92 -45.07
N ASN A 27 -11.72 -3.79 -45.58
CA ASN A 27 -10.33 -3.64 -46.03
C ASN A 27 -9.34 -3.57 -44.85
N MET A 28 -9.68 -2.85 -43.78
CA MET A 28 -8.87 -2.79 -42.55
C MET A 28 -8.77 -4.14 -41.83
N PHE A 29 -9.82 -4.97 -41.91
CA PHE A 29 -9.83 -6.34 -41.38
C PHE A 29 -9.30 -7.39 -42.37
N SER A 30 -9.02 -7.03 -43.63
CA SER A 30 -8.33 -7.92 -44.56
C SER A 30 -6.82 -7.92 -44.29
N LYS A 31 -6.40 -8.53 -43.17
CA LYS A 31 -5.04 -9.06 -43.09
C LYS A 31 -4.87 -10.00 -44.27
N THR A 32 -3.81 -9.83 -45.06
CA THR A 32 -3.43 -10.71 -46.17
C THR A 32 -3.44 -12.17 -45.70
N THR A 33 -4.55 -12.87 -45.92
CA THR A 33 -4.63 -14.31 -45.75
C THR A 33 -3.86 -14.90 -46.92
N ASN A 34 -2.59 -15.21 -46.69
CA ASN A 34 -1.84 -16.03 -47.63
C ASN A 34 -2.62 -17.33 -47.75
N SER A 35 -3.35 -17.54 -48.86
CA SER A 35 -4.06 -18.79 -49.04
C SER A 35 -3.03 -19.92 -49.23
N PRO A 36 -3.19 -21.07 -48.56
CA PRO A 36 -2.23 -22.16 -48.71
C PRO A 36 -2.22 -22.63 -50.17
N LYS A 37 -1.01 -22.82 -50.71
CA LYS A 37 -0.80 -23.37 -52.05
C LYS A 37 -1.42 -24.78 -52.13
N LYS A 38 -1.80 -25.23 -53.32
CA LYS A 38 -2.50 -26.53 -53.55
C LYS A 38 -1.78 -27.73 -52.91
N ASN A 39 -0.45 -27.74 -52.96
CA ASN A 39 0.38 -28.78 -52.32
C ASN A 39 0.27 -28.75 -50.79
N VAL A 40 0.26 -27.56 -50.19
CA VAL A 40 0.10 -27.39 -48.75
C VAL A 40 -1.30 -27.81 -48.29
N ARG A 41 -2.36 -27.49 -49.05
CA ARG A 41 -3.72 -27.96 -48.74
C ARG A 41 -3.80 -29.48 -48.73
N LYS A 42 -3.23 -30.15 -49.74
CA LYS A 42 -3.17 -31.61 -49.77
C LYS A 42 -2.41 -32.19 -48.57
N MET A 43 -1.29 -31.58 -48.19
CA MET A 43 -0.53 -32.00 -47.01
C MET A 43 -1.35 -31.83 -45.72
N MET A 44 -2.09 -30.72 -45.57
CA MET A 44 -2.98 -30.53 -44.43
C MET A 44 -4.12 -31.57 -44.38
N GLU A 45 -4.71 -31.90 -45.53
CA GLU A 45 -5.73 -32.96 -45.65
C GLU A 45 -5.17 -34.34 -45.28
N GLU A 46 -3.94 -34.64 -45.70
CA GLU A 46 -3.24 -35.89 -45.38
C GLU A 46 -2.91 -35.99 -43.88
N LEU A 47 -2.38 -34.92 -43.28
CA LEU A 47 -2.14 -34.83 -41.84
C LEU A 47 -3.45 -35.00 -41.05
N GLN A 48 -4.53 -34.39 -41.51
CA GLN A 48 -5.84 -34.53 -40.86
C GLN A 48 -6.38 -35.96 -40.95
N LYS A 49 -6.14 -36.64 -42.08
CA LYS A 49 -6.48 -38.06 -42.24
C LYS A 49 -5.64 -38.93 -41.28
N ASN A 50 -4.33 -38.71 -41.20
CA ASN A 50 -3.46 -39.45 -40.27
C ASN A 50 -3.92 -39.30 -38.82
N ILE A 51 -4.32 -38.09 -38.41
CA ILE A 51 -4.85 -37.83 -37.07
C ILE A 51 -6.20 -38.53 -36.85
N SER A 52 -7.03 -38.66 -37.89
CA SER A 52 -8.30 -39.40 -37.77
C SER A 52 -8.12 -40.91 -37.69
N GLU A 53 -7.05 -41.45 -38.28
CA GLU A 53 -6.70 -42.88 -38.21
C GLU A 53 -5.94 -43.20 -36.91
N ASN A 54 -5.18 -42.25 -36.38
CA ASN A 54 -4.47 -42.32 -35.10
C ASN A 54 -4.56 -40.98 -34.35
N GLU A 55 -5.50 -40.88 -33.41
CA GLU A 55 -5.73 -39.65 -32.64
C GLU A 55 -4.52 -39.20 -31.80
N ASN A 56 -3.54 -40.07 -31.58
CA ASN A 56 -2.33 -39.80 -30.80
C ASN A 56 -1.06 -39.67 -31.66
N ASP A 57 -1.20 -39.46 -32.97
CA ASP A 57 -0.06 -39.08 -33.83
C ASP A 57 0.37 -37.63 -33.54
N LEU A 58 1.20 -37.45 -32.51
CA LEU A 58 1.64 -36.15 -32.01
C LEU A 58 2.47 -35.37 -33.04
N ASP A 59 3.24 -36.05 -33.89
CA ASP A 59 4.03 -35.42 -34.95
C ASP A 59 3.12 -34.83 -36.02
N SER A 60 2.10 -35.58 -36.46
CA SER A 60 1.10 -35.06 -37.40
C SER A 60 0.31 -33.90 -36.80
N ILE A 61 -0.04 -33.98 -35.50
CA ILE A 61 -0.73 -32.89 -34.78
C ILE A 61 0.14 -31.63 -34.76
N TYR A 62 1.44 -31.75 -34.47
CA TYR A 62 2.37 -30.64 -34.42
C TYR A 62 2.56 -29.97 -35.79
N GLN A 63 2.81 -30.77 -36.84
CA GLN A 63 2.95 -30.24 -38.20
C GLN A 63 1.68 -29.55 -38.69
N LEU A 64 0.51 -30.12 -38.39
CA LEU A 64 -0.77 -29.51 -38.74
C LEU A 64 -0.98 -28.18 -38.01
N ALA A 65 -0.68 -28.13 -36.71
CA ALA A 65 -0.80 -26.90 -35.92
C ALA A 65 0.08 -25.76 -36.47
N MET A 66 1.32 -26.06 -36.86
CA MET A 66 2.22 -25.08 -37.48
C MET A 66 1.70 -24.55 -38.82
N LEU A 67 1.10 -25.42 -39.65
CA LEU A 67 0.52 -25.03 -40.93
C LEU A 67 -0.74 -24.18 -40.72
N GLU A 68 -1.63 -24.59 -39.81
CA GLU A 68 -2.84 -23.83 -39.47
C GLU A 68 -2.49 -22.43 -38.92
N GLU A 69 -1.50 -22.32 -38.03
CA GLU A 69 -0.98 -21.03 -37.54
C GLU A 69 -0.49 -20.15 -38.70
N LYS A 70 0.36 -20.71 -39.58
CA LYS A 70 0.96 -20.00 -40.71
C LYS A 70 -0.07 -19.48 -41.71
N TYR A 71 -1.20 -20.18 -41.87
CA TYR A 71 -2.23 -19.89 -42.86
C TYR A 71 -3.51 -19.28 -42.26
N GLY A 72 -3.46 -18.86 -40.99
CA GLY A 72 -4.45 -17.98 -40.37
C GLY A 72 -5.60 -18.67 -39.64
N ASP A 73 -5.55 -19.99 -39.47
CA ASP A 73 -6.54 -20.73 -38.65
C ASP A 73 -6.01 -20.92 -37.23
N LEU A 74 -5.73 -19.79 -36.56
CA LEU A 74 -5.09 -19.76 -35.25
C LEU A 74 -5.89 -20.58 -34.22
N ASN A 75 -7.22 -20.50 -34.25
CA ASN A 75 -8.10 -21.20 -33.31
C ASN A 75 -7.95 -22.72 -33.36
N ARG A 76 -7.78 -23.29 -34.56
CA ARG A 76 -7.54 -24.74 -34.71
C ARG A 76 -6.15 -25.16 -34.28
N ALA A 77 -5.16 -24.27 -34.42
CA ALA A 77 -3.81 -24.51 -33.94
C ALA A 77 -3.73 -24.51 -32.40
N LEU A 78 -4.48 -23.62 -31.71
CA LEU A 78 -4.43 -23.53 -30.24
C LEU A 78 -4.78 -24.85 -29.56
N SER A 79 -5.90 -25.49 -29.92
CA SER A 79 -6.32 -26.75 -29.29
C SER A 79 -5.32 -27.90 -29.52
N LYS A 80 -4.64 -27.90 -30.67
CA LYS A 80 -3.56 -28.84 -30.97
C LYS A 80 -2.34 -28.57 -30.11
N TYR A 81 -1.94 -27.31 -29.96
CA TYR A 81 -0.84 -26.93 -29.06
C TYR A 81 -1.15 -27.27 -27.59
N GLU A 82 -2.38 -27.07 -27.10
CA GLU A 82 -2.79 -27.51 -25.76
C GLU A 82 -2.71 -29.03 -25.61
N LYS A 83 -3.16 -29.78 -26.63
CA LYS A 83 -3.05 -31.25 -26.63
C LYS A 83 -1.58 -31.68 -26.55
N LEU A 84 -0.71 -31.08 -27.35
CA LEU A 84 0.73 -31.38 -27.35
C LEU A 84 1.41 -31.06 -26.01
N LEU A 85 1.01 -29.97 -25.35
CA LEU A 85 1.45 -29.63 -23.99
C LEU A 85 1.03 -30.69 -22.96
N ASN A 86 -0.23 -31.15 -23.02
CA ASN A 86 -0.75 -32.18 -22.11
C ASN A 86 0.00 -33.52 -22.26
N TYR A 87 0.44 -33.86 -23.48
CA TYR A 87 1.24 -35.04 -23.77
C TYR A 87 2.75 -34.84 -23.58
N ARG A 88 3.20 -33.68 -23.08
CA ARG A 88 4.62 -33.34 -22.87
C ARG A 88 5.48 -33.42 -24.14
N TYR A 89 4.85 -33.36 -25.32
CA TYR A 89 5.52 -33.51 -26.62
C TYR A 89 6.69 -32.54 -26.79
N PHE A 90 6.51 -31.27 -26.39
CA PHE A 90 7.55 -30.26 -26.53
C PHE A 90 8.75 -30.53 -25.62
N THR A 91 8.50 -30.89 -24.36
CA THR A 91 9.56 -31.29 -23.42
C THR A 91 10.34 -32.50 -23.97
N ASP A 92 9.63 -33.52 -24.47
CA ASP A 92 10.24 -34.77 -24.93
C ASP A 92 11.01 -34.63 -26.26
N ASN A 93 10.74 -33.58 -27.03
CA ASN A 93 11.40 -33.26 -28.31
C ASN A 93 12.32 -32.03 -28.23
N ASP A 94 12.72 -31.60 -27.03
CA ASP A 94 13.60 -30.44 -26.80
C ASP A 94 13.11 -29.12 -27.45
N ILE A 95 11.79 -28.97 -27.59
CA ILE A 95 11.16 -27.75 -28.09
C ILE A 95 10.81 -26.84 -26.91
N SER A 96 11.14 -25.55 -27.03
CA SER A 96 10.83 -24.56 -25.98
C SER A 96 9.33 -24.39 -25.77
N GLU A 97 8.81 -24.94 -24.66
CA GLU A 97 7.42 -24.73 -24.24
C GLU A 97 7.10 -23.24 -24.01
N VAL A 98 8.08 -22.44 -23.59
CA VAL A 98 7.90 -21.01 -23.36
C VAL A 98 7.50 -20.28 -24.64
N GLU A 99 8.10 -20.68 -25.77
CA GLU A 99 7.74 -20.11 -27.08
C GLU A 99 6.33 -20.53 -27.50
N ILE A 100 5.87 -21.71 -27.09
CA ILE A 100 4.47 -22.13 -27.29
C ILE A 100 3.54 -21.31 -26.38
N TYR A 101 3.88 -21.11 -25.11
CA TYR A 101 3.10 -20.28 -24.19
C TYR A 101 2.94 -18.84 -24.71
N LYS A 102 4.03 -18.24 -25.23
CA LYS A 102 4.01 -16.90 -25.85
C LYS A 102 3.13 -16.80 -27.10
N LYS A 103 2.83 -17.92 -27.76
CA LYS A 103 1.84 -17.97 -28.85
C LYS A 103 0.41 -18.08 -28.32
N LEU A 104 0.19 -18.95 -27.33
CA LEU A 104 -1.13 -19.23 -26.76
C LEU A 104 -1.69 -18.02 -25.99
N GLU A 105 -0.86 -17.35 -25.20
CA GLU A 105 -1.26 -16.24 -24.33
C GLU A 105 -1.99 -15.10 -25.07
N PRO A 106 -1.38 -14.43 -26.06
CA PRO A 106 -2.04 -13.34 -26.80
C PRO A 106 -3.19 -13.84 -27.68
N ALA A 107 -3.15 -15.10 -28.12
CA ALA A 107 -4.22 -15.69 -28.92
C ALA A 107 -5.51 -15.88 -28.09
N TYR A 108 -5.39 -16.43 -26.87
CA TYR A 108 -6.53 -16.55 -25.96
C TYR A 108 -7.04 -15.19 -25.49
N TYR A 109 -6.15 -14.21 -25.30
CA TYR A 109 -6.56 -12.83 -25.02
C TYR A 109 -7.45 -12.26 -26.14
N GLN A 110 -7.05 -12.45 -27.42
CA GLN A 110 -7.83 -11.99 -28.58
C GLN A 110 -9.18 -12.70 -28.73
N LEU A 111 -9.29 -13.94 -28.23
CA LEU A 111 -10.54 -14.70 -28.20
C LEU A 111 -11.45 -14.32 -27.02
N GLY A 112 -11.00 -13.46 -26.11
CA GLY A 112 -11.73 -13.11 -24.89
C GLY A 112 -11.65 -14.16 -23.79
N ASP A 113 -10.85 -15.22 -23.96
CA ASP A 113 -10.61 -16.24 -22.94
C ASP A 113 -9.54 -15.73 -21.95
N LYS A 114 -9.99 -14.85 -21.04
CA LYS A 114 -9.14 -14.22 -20.03
C LYS A 114 -8.49 -15.24 -19.09
N GLU A 115 -9.16 -16.34 -18.75
CA GLU A 115 -8.64 -17.37 -17.85
C GLU A 115 -7.45 -18.10 -18.47
N LYS A 116 -7.58 -18.55 -19.72
CA LYS A 116 -6.45 -19.21 -20.42
C LYS A 116 -5.31 -18.25 -20.69
N SER A 117 -5.59 -17.01 -21.11
CA SER A 117 -4.55 -15.98 -21.27
C SER A 117 -3.79 -15.74 -19.96
N PHE A 118 -4.50 -15.65 -18.83
CA PHE A 118 -3.88 -15.51 -17.52
C PHE A 118 -3.05 -16.75 -17.13
N LYS A 119 -3.57 -17.97 -17.36
CA LYS A 119 -2.83 -19.23 -17.15
C LYS A 119 -1.49 -19.21 -17.90
N TYR A 120 -1.48 -18.89 -19.19
CA TYR A 120 -0.25 -18.87 -19.97
C TYR A 120 0.68 -17.73 -19.56
N SER A 121 0.16 -16.57 -19.13
CA SER A 121 0.97 -15.49 -18.55
C SER A 121 1.73 -15.96 -17.29
N LEU A 122 1.09 -16.74 -16.41
CA LEU A 122 1.73 -17.34 -15.23
C LEU A 122 2.83 -18.33 -15.61
N LEU A 123 2.59 -19.17 -16.63
CA LEU A 123 3.57 -20.14 -17.12
C LEU A 123 4.80 -19.45 -17.73
N ILE A 124 4.61 -18.37 -18.50
CA ILE A 124 5.70 -17.58 -19.06
C ILE A 124 6.52 -16.91 -17.95
N ALA A 125 5.86 -16.24 -17.00
CA ALA A 125 6.56 -15.60 -15.88
C ALA A 125 7.33 -16.57 -14.99
N LYS A 126 6.91 -17.84 -14.93
CA LYS A 126 7.64 -18.92 -14.23
C LYS A 126 8.92 -19.28 -14.96
N ALA A 127 8.83 -19.46 -16.28
CA ALA A 127 9.97 -19.85 -17.09
C ALA A 127 10.96 -18.71 -17.33
N GLU A 128 10.47 -17.46 -17.28
CA GLU A 128 11.26 -16.25 -17.39
C GLU A 128 11.07 -15.33 -16.15
N PRO A 129 11.59 -15.69 -14.96
CA PRO A 129 11.32 -14.97 -13.71
C PRO A 129 11.71 -13.48 -13.68
N ASN A 130 12.64 -13.10 -14.57
CA ASN A 130 13.20 -11.75 -14.71
C ASN A 130 12.53 -10.95 -15.84
N ASN A 131 11.52 -11.50 -16.51
CA ASN A 131 10.79 -10.79 -17.56
C ASN A 131 9.86 -9.75 -16.92
N ILE A 132 10.28 -8.47 -16.98
CA ILE A 132 9.56 -7.35 -16.36
C ILE A 132 8.21 -7.10 -17.02
N TYR A 133 8.10 -7.30 -18.34
CA TYR A 133 6.84 -7.15 -19.06
C TYR A 133 5.76 -8.09 -18.50
N TYR A 134 6.08 -9.37 -18.32
CA TYR A 134 5.13 -10.32 -17.74
C TYR A 134 4.91 -10.08 -16.23
N ALA A 135 5.89 -9.52 -15.51
CA ALA A 135 5.66 -9.08 -14.14
C ALA A 135 4.64 -7.93 -14.07
N LEU A 136 4.80 -6.88 -14.89
CA LEU A 136 3.83 -5.79 -15.01
C LEU A 136 2.45 -6.30 -15.37
N LYS A 137 2.35 -7.10 -16.44
CA LYS A 137 1.08 -7.66 -16.93
C LYS A 137 0.35 -8.48 -15.86
N LEU A 138 1.05 -9.37 -15.16
CA LEU A 138 0.46 -10.17 -14.08
C LEU A 138 0.05 -9.30 -12.89
N GLY A 139 0.90 -8.34 -12.49
CA GLY A 139 0.57 -7.38 -11.43
C GLY A 139 -0.72 -6.62 -11.73
N THR A 140 -0.85 -6.12 -12.96
CA THR A 140 -2.02 -5.38 -13.44
C THR A 140 -3.28 -6.25 -13.46
N ILE A 141 -3.22 -7.46 -14.03
CA ILE A 141 -4.36 -8.39 -14.03
C ILE A 141 -4.79 -8.72 -12.60
N LEU A 142 -3.85 -9.13 -11.74
CA LEU A 142 -4.15 -9.50 -10.35
C LEU A 142 -4.71 -8.33 -9.54
N GLY A 143 -4.24 -7.11 -9.77
CA GLY A 143 -4.73 -5.91 -9.09
C GLY A 143 -6.17 -5.58 -9.49
N LYS A 144 -6.50 -5.67 -10.78
CA LYS A 144 -7.87 -5.50 -11.31
C LYS A 144 -8.84 -6.56 -10.82
N GLU A 145 -8.34 -7.75 -10.51
CA GLU A 145 -9.11 -8.86 -9.93
C GLU A 145 -9.15 -8.82 -8.39
N GLY A 146 -8.69 -7.72 -7.77
CA GLY A 146 -8.72 -7.52 -6.31
C GLY A 146 -7.71 -8.37 -5.52
N LYS A 147 -6.80 -9.08 -6.20
CA LYS A 147 -5.77 -9.93 -5.59
C LYS A 147 -4.52 -9.13 -5.24
N TYR A 148 -4.71 -8.03 -4.51
CA TYR A 148 -3.71 -6.98 -4.27
C TYR A 148 -2.38 -7.47 -3.71
N LYS A 149 -2.39 -8.45 -2.80
CA LYS A 149 -1.15 -8.99 -2.23
C LYS A 149 -0.28 -9.68 -3.28
N LEU A 150 -0.89 -10.48 -4.15
CA LEU A 150 -0.18 -11.16 -5.24
C LEU A 150 0.26 -10.15 -6.30
N ALA A 151 -0.60 -9.18 -6.63
CA ALA A 151 -0.23 -8.08 -7.52
C ALA A 151 1.04 -7.35 -7.04
N CYS A 152 1.12 -7.04 -5.74
CA CYS A 152 2.29 -6.39 -5.14
C CYS A 152 3.57 -7.23 -5.25
N GLU A 153 3.50 -8.57 -5.20
CA GLU A 153 4.68 -9.43 -5.40
C GLU A 153 5.30 -9.24 -6.78
N HIS A 154 4.46 -9.06 -7.80
CA HIS A 154 4.90 -8.75 -9.16
C HIS A 154 5.40 -7.31 -9.30
N PHE A 155 4.66 -6.31 -8.79
CA PHE A 155 5.10 -4.91 -8.86
C PHE A 155 6.40 -4.61 -8.10
N ASN A 156 6.73 -5.39 -7.05
CA ASN A 156 8.03 -5.27 -6.39
C ASN A 156 9.21 -5.54 -7.36
N LYS A 157 9.04 -6.44 -8.34
CA LYS A 157 10.08 -6.69 -9.36
C LYS A 157 10.26 -5.47 -10.27
N VAL A 158 9.17 -4.78 -10.58
CA VAL A 158 9.14 -3.61 -11.46
C VAL A 158 9.88 -2.43 -10.83
N ILE A 159 9.64 -2.15 -9.54
CA ILE A 159 10.34 -1.09 -8.79
C ILE A 159 11.86 -1.24 -8.91
N VAL A 160 12.37 -2.47 -8.81
CA VAL A 160 13.81 -2.75 -8.87
C VAL A 160 14.36 -2.48 -10.27
N SER A 161 13.58 -2.78 -11.32
CA SER A 161 14.00 -2.62 -12.72
C SER A 161 13.96 -1.19 -13.26
N LYS A 162 13.27 -0.26 -12.58
CA LYS A 162 13.05 1.13 -13.05
C LYS A 162 12.47 1.24 -14.47
N GLU A 163 11.62 0.29 -14.83
CA GLU A 163 10.93 0.26 -16.13
C GLU A 163 9.98 1.45 -16.28
N ASN A 164 9.73 1.88 -17.52
CA ASN A 164 8.74 2.92 -17.79
C ASN A 164 7.33 2.34 -17.78
N ILE A 165 6.60 2.61 -16.70
CA ILE A 165 5.25 2.09 -16.42
C ILE A 165 4.20 2.96 -17.12
N ASP A 166 3.12 2.42 -17.66
CA ASP A 166 2.05 3.25 -18.22
C ASP A 166 1.13 3.86 -17.13
N ILE A 167 0.12 4.64 -17.54
CA ILE A 167 -0.82 5.30 -16.61
C ILE A 167 -1.68 4.26 -15.87
N GLU A 168 -2.17 3.23 -16.57
CA GLU A 168 -3.07 2.23 -16.02
C GLU A 168 -2.33 1.31 -15.04
N GLU A 169 -1.15 0.84 -15.42
CA GLU A 169 -0.25 0.06 -14.59
C GLU A 169 0.14 0.83 -13.31
N ALA A 170 0.42 2.14 -13.42
CA ALA A 170 0.70 2.99 -12.26
C ALA A 170 -0.53 3.13 -11.34
N LYS A 171 -1.73 3.31 -11.90
CA LYS A 171 -3.00 3.34 -11.15
C LYS A 171 -3.22 2.04 -10.37
N VAL A 172 -3.08 0.89 -11.04
CA VAL A 172 -3.26 -0.44 -10.44
C VAL A 172 -2.21 -0.74 -9.37
N ALA A 173 -0.95 -0.39 -9.61
CA ALA A 173 0.11 -0.57 -8.64
C ALA A 173 -0.10 0.30 -7.38
N ALA A 174 -0.43 1.58 -7.57
CA ALA A 174 -0.70 2.52 -6.47
C ALA A 174 -1.85 2.01 -5.58
N LEU A 175 -2.97 1.61 -6.18
CA LEU A 175 -4.11 1.03 -5.46
C LEU A 175 -3.70 -0.27 -4.76
N SER A 176 -3.02 -1.19 -5.44
CA SER A 176 -2.63 -2.48 -4.87
C SER A 176 -1.78 -2.33 -3.60
N PHE A 177 -0.76 -1.44 -3.64
CA PHE A 177 0.07 -1.17 -2.47
C PHE A 177 -0.69 -0.45 -1.35
N PHE A 178 -1.62 0.45 -1.70
CA PHE A 178 -2.49 1.10 -0.73
C PHE A 178 -3.37 0.09 0.01
N MET A 179 -4.01 -0.85 -0.72
CA MET A 179 -4.89 -1.86 -0.15
C MET A 179 -4.19 -2.80 0.83
N ILE A 180 -2.88 -3.03 0.65
CA ILE A 180 -2.07 -3.80 1.61
C ILE A 180 -1.38 -2.94 2.68
N LYS A 181 -1.68 -1.64 2.73
CA LYS A 181 -1.13 -0.63 3.66
C LYS A 181 0.39 -0.43 3.55
N ASP A 182 0.95 -0.63 2.35
CA ASP A 182 2.36 -0.29 2.04
C ASP A 182 2.40 1.10 1.37
N TYR A 183 2.11 2.14 2.17
CA TYR A 183 1.94 3.51 1.68
C TYR A 183 3.19 4.06 1.01
N LYS A 184 4.39 3.69 1.47
CA LYS A 184 5.65 4.15 0.87
C LYS A 184 5.81 3.68 -0.57
N LYS A 185 5.44 2.44 -0.88
CA LYS A 185 5.48 1.95 -2.26
C LYS A 185 4.32 2.47 -3.09
N SER A 186 3.14 2.63 -2.51
CA SER A 186 2.02 3.28 -3.19
C SER A 186 2.40 4.69 -3.66
N ILE A 187 3.08 5.48 -2.82
CA ILE A 187 3.61 6.81 -3.17
C ILE A 187 4.52 6.78 -4.39
N ILE A 188 5.42 5.78 -4.52
CA ILE A 188 6.32 5.67 -5.68
C ILE A 188 5.53 5.64 -7.00
N PHE A 189 4.46 4.84 -7.05
CA PHE A 189 3.62 4.76 -8.26
C PHE A 189 2.72 5.98 -8.44
N LEU A 190 2.27 6.61 -7.36
CA LEU A 190 1.52 7.88 -7.44
C LEU A 190 2.39 9.02 -7.97
N GLU A 191 3.67 9.09 -7.59
CA GLU A 191 4.64 10.06 -8.12
C GLU A 191 4.85 9.87 -9.64
N GLU A 192 5.03 8.62 -10.10
CA GLU A 192 5.14 8.32 -11.54
C GLU A 192 3.84 8.60 -12.30
N LEU A 193 2.68 8.28 -11.71
CA LEU A 193 1.37 8.61 -12.24
C LEU A 193 1.21 10.13 -12.40
N TYR A 194 1.51 10.89 -11.35
CA TYR A 194 1.41 12.34 -11.34
C TYR A 194 2.30 12.98 -12.40
N LYS A 195 3.54 12.50 -12.55
CA LYS A 195 4.46 12.97 -13.59
C LYS A 195 3.91 12.73 -15.00
N LYS A 196 3.24 11.61 -15.25
CA LYS A 196 2.65 11.30 -16.57
C LYS A 196 1.43 12.14 -16.84
N ILE A 197 0.54 12.24 -15.86
CA ILE A 197 -0.72 12.96 -15.99
C ILE A 197 -0.48 14.47 -16.11
N SER A 198 0.41 15.05 -15.30
CA SER A 198 0.69 16.50 -15.32
C SER A 198 1.32 16.98 -16.62
N ASN A 199 1.97 16.09 -17.38
CA ASN A 199 2.55 16.42 -18.68
C ASN A 199 1.54 16.26 -19.84
N ASN A 200 0.38 15.66 -19.59
CA ASN A 200 -0.64 15.43 -20.60
C ASN A 200 -1.69 16.55 -20.59
N LYS A 201 -1.71 17.37 -21.66
CA LYS A 201 -2.61 18.52 -21.80
C LYS A 201 -4.08 18.14 -22.01
N GLU A 202 -4.37 16.87 -22.32
CA GLU A 202 -5.73 16.39 -22.54
C GLU A 202 -6.45 16.00 -21.24
N ILE A 203 -5.71 15.89 -20.13
CA ILE A 203 -6.27 15.48 -18.84
C ILE A 203 -6.89 16.68 -18.12
N ASP A 204 -8.07 16.44 -17.54
CA ASP A 204 -8.78 17.44 -16.75
C ASP A 204 -7.96 17.86 -15.52
N ALA A 205 -7.93 19.17 -15.27
CA ALA A 205 -7.29 19.74 -14.07
C ALA A 205 -7.88 19.16 -12.79
N LEU A 206 -9.16 18.77 -12.79
CA LEU A 206 -9.78 18.12 -11.63
C LEU A 206 -9.15 16.76 -11.31
N GLU A 207 -8.74 15.98 -12.31
CA GLU A 207 -8.05 14.69 -12.10
C GLU A 207 -6.68 14.94 -11.43
N ILE A 208 -5.97 15.97 -11.88
CA ILE A 208 -4.70 16.40 -11.28
C ILE A 208 -4.91 16.83 -9.83
N TYR A 209 -5.91 17.65 -9.54
CA TYR A 209 -6.20 18.13 -8.18
C TYR A 209 -6.55 16.99 -7.22
N ASN A 210 -7.38 16.03 -7.67
CA ASN A 210 -7.72 14.86 -6.87
C ASN A 210 -6.48 13.99 -6.57
N LEU A 211 -5.58 13.86 -7.55
CA LEU A 211 -4.32 13.14 -7.36
C LEU A 211 -3.38 13.88 -6.40
N GLU A 212 -3.28 15.21 -6.48
CA GLU A 212 -2.49 16.03 -5.54
C GLU A 212 -3.01 15.90 -4.11
N ILE A 213 -4.33 15.98 -3.91
CA ILE A 213 -5.01 15.77 -2.62
C ILE A 213 -4.66 14.40 -2.02
N LEU A 214 -4.77 13.36 -2.84
CA LEU A 214 -4.43 11.99 -2.44
C LEU A 214 -2.95 11.88 -2.06
N MET A 215 -2.04 12.42 -2.89
CA MET A 215 -0.61 12.35 -2.63
C MET A 215 -0.22 13.08 -1.35
N ILE A 216 -0.74 14.29 -1.10
CA ILE A 216 -0.52 15.02 0.14
C ILE A 216 -0.93 14.17 1.35
N SER A 217 -2.13 13.59 1.31
CA SER A 217 -2.65 12.72 2.37
C SER A 217 -1.76 11.50 2.59
N MET A 218 -1.30 10.87 1.51
CA MET A 218 -0.38 9.72 1.55
C MET A 218 0.97 10.07 2.16
N TYR A 219 1.58 11.19 1.79
CA TYR A 219 2.84 11.64 2.36
C TYR A 219 2.72 11.96 3.85
N ILE A 220 1.63 12.63 4.28
CA ILE A 220 1.37 12.91 5.70
C ILE A 220 1.24 11.59 6.46
N SER A 221 0.46 10.62 5.96
CA SER A 221 0.32 9.30 6.61
C SER A 221 1.59 8.45 6.60
N ALA A 222 2.50 8.69 5.66
CA ALA A 222 3.81 8.03 5.60
C ALA A 222 4.88 8.73 6.48
N ASP A 223 4.52 9.82 7.17
CA ASP A 223 5.43 10.68 7.95
C ASP A 223 6.57 11.30 7.11
N GLU A 224 6.28 11.63 5.86
CA GLU A 224 7.23 12.23 4.90
C GLU A 224 7.00 13.77 4.81
N LEU A 225 6.85 14.45 5.95
CA LEU A 225 6.39 15.84 6.03
C LEU A 225 7.25 16.85 5.23
N ASN A 226 8.56 16.64 5.15
CA ASN A 226 9.43 17.50 4.33
C ASN A 226 9.12 17.37 2.83
N ARG A 227 8.75 16.18 2.36
CA ARG A 227 8.32 15.99 0.97
C ARG A 227 6.99 16.69 0.70
N VAL A 228 6.08 16.67 1.68
CA VAL A 228 4.81 17.39 1.60
C VAL A 228 5.05 18.88 1.37
N ILE A 229 5.93 19.53 2.16
CA ILE A 229 6.24 20.95 1.99
C ILE A 229 6.74 21.26 0.58
N VAL A 230 7.73 20.51 0.10
CA VAL A 230 8.29 20.70 -1.26
C VAL A 230 7.20 20.54 -2.32
N PHE A 231 6.34 19.53 -2.16
CA PHE A 231 5.26 19.26 -3.10
C PHE A 231 4.19 20.36 -3.09
N LEU A 232 3.79 20.85 -1.91
CA LEU A 232 2.85 21.97 -1.77
C LEU A 232 3.40 23.26 -2.37
N GLU A 233 4.69 23.56 -2.14
CA GLU A 233 5.37 24.72 -2.74
C GLU A 233 5.40 24.63 -4.27
N GLN A 234 5.67 23.45 -4.81
CA GLN A 234 5.59 23.20 -6.25
C GLN A 234 4.19 23.47 -6.79
N ILE A 235 3.14 22.98 -6.13
CA ILE A 235 1.74 23.21 -6.54
C ILE A 235 1.39 24.70 -6.47
N LEU A 236 1.76 25.40 -5.39
CA LEU A 236 1.49 26.83 -5.21
C LEU A 236 2.23 27.72 -6.22
N SER A 237 3.39 27.27 -6.72
CA SER A 237 4.14 27.97 -7.76
C SER A 237 3.43 27.98 -9.12
N ASN A 238 2.45 27.08 -9.32
CA ASN A 238 1.65 27.05 -10.53
C ASN A 238 0.70 28.25 -10.58
N LYS A 239 0.81 29.07 -11.63
CA LYS A 239 -0.03 30.26 -11.82
C LYS A 239 -1.46 29.94 -12.26
N SER A 240 -1.72 28.74 -12.80
CA SER A 240 -3.04 28.34 -13.30
C SER A 240 -3.90 27.57 -12.30
N ILE A 241 -3.43 27.40 -11.06
CA ILE A 241 -4.21 26.74 -10.00
C ILE A 241 -5.49 27.53 -9.68
N SER A 242 -6.60 26.82 -9.52
CA SER A 242 -7.89 27.42 -9.15
C SER A 242 -7.86 27.95 -7.71
N ASP A 243 -8.71 28.93 -7.40
CA ASP A 243 -8.77 29.52 -6.05
C ASP A 243 -9.19 28.50 -4.98
N ASP A 244 -10.12 27.60 -5.32
CA ASP A 244 -10.61 26.60 -4.38
C ASP A 244 -9.53 25.52 -4.10
N HIS A 245 -8.77 25.11 -5.12
CA HIS A 245 -7.64 24.21 -4.91
C HIS A 245 -6.50 24.91 -4.16
N ARG A 246 -6.20 26.17 -4.49
CA ARG A 246 -5.22 26.98 -3.75
C ARG A 246 -5.58 27.09 -2.28
N LEU A 247 -6.85 27.30 -1.96
CA LEU A 247 -7.36 27.32 -0.58
C LEU A 247 -7.09 26.00 0.14
N TYR A 248 -7.38 24.86 -0.52
CA TYR A 248 -7.07 23.53 0.01
C TYR A 248 -5.57 23.35 0.26
N ILE A 249 -4.73 23.68 -0.72
CA ILE A 249 -3.26 23.54 -0.62
C ILE A 249 -2.69 24.41 0.52
N ASN A 250 -3.18 25.64 0.68
CA ASN A 250 -2.79 26.52 1.80
C ASN A 250 -3.19 25.94 3.16
N LYS A 251 -4.37 25.33 3.27
CA LYS A 251 -4.81 24.61 4.47
C LYS A 251 -3.87 23.45 4.81
N MET A 252 -3.51 22.64 3.81
CA MET A 252 -2.57 21.52 4.00
C MET A 252 -1.16 21.99 4.36
N TYR A 253 -0.71 23.11 3.81
CA TYR A 253 0.58 23.72 4.15
C TYR A 253 0.63 24.09 5.62
N MET A 254 -0.38 24.81 6.12
CA MET A 254 -0.46 25.20 7.53
C MET A 254 -0.40 23.99 8.46
N TYR A 255 -1.16 22.94 8.14
CA TYR A 255 -1.18 21.72 8.95
C TYR A 255 0.17 20.99 8.95
N THR A 256 0.83 20.95 7.79
CA THR A 256 2.16 20.32 7.66
C THR A 256 3.21 21.07 8.47
N LEU A 257 3.22 22.41 8.43
CA LEU A 257 4.11 23.23 9.25
C LEU A 257 3.85 23.05 10.75
N TYR A 258 2.58 22.96 11.14
CA TYR A 258 2.18 22.64 12.51
C TYR A 258 2.75 21.28 12.95
N LYS A 259 2.58 20.22 12.15
CA LYS A 259 3.12 18.88 12.45
C LYS A 259 4.65 18.84 12.49
N LEU A 260 5.33 19.62 11.62
CA LEU A 260 6.79 19.77 11.62
C LEU A 260 7.33 20.53 12.83
N SER A 261 6.48 21.23 13.59
CA SER A 261 6.89 22.12 14.67
C SER A 261 7.83 23.26 14.22
N ASP A 262 7.76 23.67 12.95
CA ASP A 262 8.51 24.82 12.42
C ASP A 262 7.79 26.14 12.79
N ASN A 263 7.98 26.55 14.05
CA ASN A 263 7.26 27.69 14.64
C ASN A 263 7.47 29.01 13.89
N ASN A 264 8.62 29.22 13.25
CA ASN A 264 8.93 30.47 12.57
C ASN A 264 8.15 30.56 11.25
N ARG A 265 8.29 29.54 10.39
CA ARG A 265 7.55 29.49 9.12
C ARG A 265 6.05 29.40 9.37
N PHE A 266 5.64 28.67 10.40
CA PHE A 266 4.23 28.57 10.79
C PHE A 266 3.63 29.94 11.14
N ARG A 267 4.31 30.76 11.95
CA ARG A 267 3.81 32.11 12.30
C ARG A 267 3.76 33.04 11.09
N GLU A 268 4.77 33.00 10.23
CA GLU A 268 4.79 33.79 9.00
C GLU A 268 3.61 33.39 8.09
N MET A 269 3.46 32.10 7.82
CA MET A 269 2.39 31.57 6.98
C MET A 269 0.99 31.82 7.58
N TYR A 270 0.85 31.70 8.91
CA TYR A 270 -0.37 32.01 9.64
C TYR A 270 -0.82 33.45 9.36
N ASN A 271 0.08 34.42 9.51
CA ASN A 271 -0.24 35.83 9.27
C ASN A 271 -0.56 36.09 7.79
N ASN A 272 0.22 35.49 6.88
CA ASN A 272 0.01 35.63 5.45
C ASN A 272 -1.37 35.10 5.01
N ILE A 273 -1.74 33.89 5.42
CA ILE A 273 -3.03 33.27 5.07
C ILE A 273 -4.18 34.01 5.75
N LYS A 274 -4.03 34.41 7.02
CA LYS A 274 -5.03 35.22 7.73
C LYS A 274 -5.37 36.50 6.96
N SER A 275 -4.35 37.20 6.48
CA SER A 275 -4.50 38.42 5.68
C SER A 275 -5.03 38.14 4.28
N LEU A 276 -4.51 37.11 3.60
CA LEU A 276 -4.86 36.75 2.22
C LEU A 276 -6.36 36.51 2.05
N TYR A 277 -6.97 35.85 3.04
CA TYR A 277 -8.39 35.50 3.01
C TYR A 277 -9.28 36.41 3.87
N ASN A 278 -8.71 37.45 4.48
CA ASN A 278 -9.38 38.33 5.44
C ASN A 278 -10.28 37.57 6.43
N LEU A 279 -9.70 36.59 7.16
CA LEU A 279 -10.48 35.61 7.93
C LEU A 279 -11.38 36.23 9.02
N GLU A 280 -11.03 37.43 9.50
CA GLU A 280 -11.81 38.17 10.51
C GLU A 280 -13.18 38.61 9.99
N ASP A 281 -13.31 38.91 8.70
CA ASP A 281 -14.58 39.29 8.04
C ASP A 281 -15.08 38.26 7.02
N ALA A 282 -14.31 37.20 6.78
CA ALA A 282 -14.65 36.11 5.87
C ALA A 282 -16.05 35.49 6.10
N ASN A 283 -16.74 35.18 5.01
CA ASN A 283 -18.04 34.51 5.04
C ASN A 283 -17.89 32.97 5.20
N TYR A 284 -19.03 32.27 5.17
CA TYR A 284 -19.11 30.82 5.32
C TYR A 284 -18.25 30.01 4.31
N LYS A 285 -17.90 30.57 3.13
CA LYS A 285 -17.00 29.90 2.17
C LYS A 285 -15.69 29.45 2.83
N TYR A 286 -15.22 30.20 3.81
CA TYR A 286 -13.97 29.94 4.52
C TYR A 286 -14.16 29.26 5.87
N ALA A 287 -15.35 28.73 6.18
CA ALA A 287 -15.65 28.12 7.48
C ALA A 287 -14.66 27.00 7.87
N SER A 288 -14.25 26.17 6.92
CA SER A 288 -13.27 25.11 7.16
C SER A 288 -11.88 25.66 7.54
N LEU A 289 -11.47 26.78 6.93
CA LEU A 289 -10.22 27.46 7.25
C LEU A 289 -10.33 28.24 8.57
N ILE A 290 -11.49 28.83 8.87
CA ILE A 290 -11.78 29.48 10.16
C ILE A 290 -11.66 28.45 11.29
N LEU A 291 -12.20 27.23 11.12
CA LEU A 291 -12.04 26.14 12.08
C LEU A 291 -10.56 25.83 12.33
N ASP A 292 -9.76 25.69 11.26
CA ASP A 292 -8.32 25.42 11.41
C ASP A 292 -7.60 26.54 12.17
N PHE A 293 -7.90 27.79 11.82
CA PHE A 293 -7.32 28.96 12.47
C PHE A 293 -7.73 29.10 13.93
N ALA A 294 -8.92 28.64 14.30
CA ALA A 294 -9.34 28.58 15.70
C ALA A 294 -8.40 27.69 16.54
N PHE A 295 -8.03 26.51 16.02
CA PHE A 295 -7.04 25.63 16.65
C PHE A 295 -5.62 26.21 16.61
N TYR A 296 -5.19 26.73 15.47
CA TYR A 296 -3.86 27.32 15.32
C TYR A 296 -3.63 28.49 16.28
N SER A 297 -4.62 29.37 16.47
CA SER A 297 -4.57 30.45 17.46
C SER A 297 -4.35 29.92 18.87
N TYR A 298 -5.07 28.85 19.25
CA TYR A 298 -4.89 28.21 20.54
C TYR A 298 -3.45 27.68 20.71
N PHE A 299 -2.89 26.99 19.71
CA PHE A 299 -1.51 26.49 19.77
C PHE A 299 -0.46 27.61 19.80
N LEU A 300 -0.75 28.75 19.18
CA LEU A 300 0.06 29.96 19.25
C LEU A 300 -0.06 30.70 20.59
N LYS A 301 -0.93 30.22 21.48
CA LYS A 301 -1.29 30.81 22.78
C LYS A 301 -2.04 32.14 22.67
N ASP A 302 -2.67 32.38 21.53
CA ASP A 302 -3.60 33.50 21.31
C ASP A 302 -5.04 33.00 21.55
N ILE A 303 -5.40 32.89 22.83
CA ILE A 303 -6.69 32.33 23.25
C ILE A 303 -7.86 33.23 22.81
N ASP A 304 -7.67 34.55 22.83
CA ASP A 304 -8.70 35.50 22.40
C ASP A 304 -9.00 35.34 20.90
N ALA A 305 -7.98 35.22 20.05
CA ALA A 305 -8.19 34.94 18.63
C ALA A 305 -8.86 33.58 18.40
N SER A 306 -8.52 32.55 19.19
CA SER A 306 -9.18 31.24 19.12
C SER A 306 -10.67 31.34 19.43
N ILE A 307 -11.05 32.05 20.50
CA ILE A 307 -12.44 32.32 20.87
C ILE A 307 -13.17 33.06 19.75
N ILE A 308 -12.55 34.08 19.15
CA ILE A 308 -13.14 34.85 18.05
C ILE A 308 -13.47 33.94 16.86
N PHE A 309 -12.53 33.09 16.45
CA PHE A 309 -12.74 32.18 15.31
C PHE A 309 -13.80 31.11 15.60
N PHE A 310 -13.80 30.48 16.78
CA PHE A 310 -14.86 29.52 17.13
C PHE A 310 -16.23 30.19 17.26
N THR A 311 -16.29 31.41 17.81
CA THR A 311 -17.53 32.21 17.89
C THR A 311 -18.07 32.48 16.49
N LYS A 312 -17.19 32.91 15.59
CA LYS A 312 -17.54 33.17 14.20
C LYS A 312 -18.02 31.91 13.49
N LEU A 313 -17.34 30.79 13.67
CA LEU A 313 -17.76 29.50 13.12
C LEU A 313 -19.16 29.11 13.61
N ASN A 314 -19.44 29.28 14.90
CA ASN A 314 -20.74 29.00 15.51
C ASN A 314 -21.86 29.90 14.96
N SER A 315 -21.54 31.16 14.62
CA SER A 315 -22.49 32.14 14.06
C SER A 315 -23.06 31.76 12.69
N PHE A 316 -22.42 30.83 11.96
CA PHE A 316 -22.94 30.36 10.68
C PHE A 316 -24.14 29.41 10.82
N HIS A 317 -24.38 28.86 12.01
CA HIS A 317 -25.50 27.97 12.33
C HIS A 317 -25.63 26.77 11.35
N LYS A 318 -24.52 26.06 11.12
CA LYS A 318 -24.44 24.93 10.17
C LYS A 318 -24.34 23.60 10.89
N LEU A 319 -25.20 22.66 10.49
CA LEU A 319 -25.30 21.32 11.09
C LEU A 319 -24.00 20.52 10.98
N GLU A 320 -23.21 20.70 9.91
CA GLU A 320 -21.95 19.99 9.71
C GLU A 320 -20.89 20.27 10.79
N TYR A 321 -20.96 21.42 11.47
CA TYR A 321 -20.05 21.75 12.57
C TYR A 321 -20.57 21.35 13.95
N SER A 322 -21.78 20.78 14.06
CA SER A 322 -22.33 20.32 15.35
C SER A 322 -21.48 19.21 15.98
N ILE A 323 -20.78 18.41 15.16
CA ILE A 323 -19.87 17.35 15.60
C ILE A 323 -18.69 17.88 16.44
N TYR A 324 -18.40 19.19 16.37
CA TYR A 324 -17.30 19.82 17.09
C TYR A 324 -17.69 20.40 18.45
N TYR A 325 -18.93 20.23 18.93
CA TYR A 325 -19.32 20.67 20.28
C TYR A 325 -18.93 22.14 20.57
N LEU A 326 -19.21 23.05 19.62
CA LEU A 326 -18.66 24.41 19.61
C LEU A 326 -18.98 25.20 20.89
N GLU A 327 -20.15 24.99 21.50
CA GLU A 327 -20.54 25.63 22.76
C GLU A 327 -19.63 25.21 23.91
N GLN A 328 -19.36 23.91 24.03
CA GLN A 328 -18.48 23.35 25.06
C GLN A 328 -17.02 23.76 24.81
N ILE A 329 -16.58 23.86 23.55
CA ILE A 329 -15.26 24.41 23.23
C ILE A 329 -15.15 25.87 23.66
N LEU A 330 -16.17 26.69 23.36
CA LEU A 330 -16.17 28.09 23.78
C LEU A 330 -16.16 28.20 25.31
N GLN A 331 -16.88 27.33 26.02
CA GLN A 331 -16.80 27.26 27.49
C GLN A 331 -15.37 26.90 27.95
N TYR A 332 -14.79 25.84 27.39
CA TYR A 332 -13.41 25.43 27.66
C TYR A 332 -12.41 26.58 27.48
N LEU A 333 -12.42 27.26 26.32
CA LEU A 333 -11.50 28.33 26.02
C LEU A 333 -11.68 29.54 26.96
N ASN A 334 -12.91 29.84 27.36
CA ASN A 334 -13.18 30.89 28.35
C ASN A 334 -12.61 30.52 29.74
N GLU A 335 -12.69 29.26 30.15
CA GLU A 335 -12.06 28.79 31.39
C GLU A 335 -10.54 28.82 31.31
N VAL A 336 -9.95 28.38 30.19
CA VAL A 336 -8.51 28.52 29.91
C VAL A 336 -8.08 29.99 30.03
N ASN A 337 -8.80 30.91 29.39
CA ASN A 337 -8.46 32.33 29.41
C ASN A 337 -8.53 32.91 30.82
N LYS A 338 -9.60 32.61 31.57
CA LYS A 338 -9.75 33.03 32.97
C LYS A 338 -8.62 32.49 33.85
N ALA A 339 -8.33 31.19 33.76
CA ALA A 339 -7.27 30.54 34.52
C ALA A 339 -5.89 31.14 34.17
N PHE A 340 -5.62 31.36 32.89
CA PHE A 340 -4.37 31.98 32.42
C PHE A 340 -4.18 33.39 32.95
N VAL A 341 -5.22 34.24 32.90
CA VAL A 341 -5.18 35.62 33.42
C VAL A 341 -4.97 35.61 34.94
N GLN A 342 -5.66 34.73 35.67
CA GLN A 342 -5.50 34.62 37.13
C GLN A 342 -4.10 34.15 37.53
N LEU A 343 -3.58 33.09 36.89
CA LEU A 343 -2.23 32.60 37.13
C LEU A 343 -1.17 33.65 36.78
N THR A 344 -1.35 34.38 35.68
CA THR A 344 -0.43 35.47 35.30
C THR A 344 -0.43 36.60 36.32
N LYS A 345 -1.61 37.00 36.82
CA LYS A 345 -1.72 37.97 37.92
C LYS A 345 -1.01 37.47 39.17
N LEU A 346 -1.26 36.23 39.60
CA LEU A 346 -0.62 35.62 40.77
C LEU A 346 0.91 35.55 40.65
N ARG A 347 1.43 35.17 39.48
CA ARG A 347 2.87 35.13 39.19
C ARG A 347 3.51 36.53 39.22
N ASN A 348 2.79 37.54 38.75
CA ASN A 348 3.29 38.92 38.71
C ASN A 348 3.19 39.63 40.07
N THR A 349 2.19 39.30 40.90
CA THR A 349 2.01 39.88 42.24
C THR A 349 2.89 39.22 43.29
N MET A 350 3.16 37.92 43.19
CA MET A 350 4.08 37.19 44.07
C MET A 350 5.49 37.19 43.48
N LYS A 351 6.23 38.30 43.67
CA LYS A 351 7.66 38.33 43.35
C LYS A 351 8.42 37.32 44.24
N LEU A 352 8.95 36.26 43.59
CA LEU A 352 10.05 35.39 44.04
C LEU A 352 9.87 34.78 45.45
N ASN A 353 9.33 33.54 45.52
CA ASN A 353 9.83 32.41 46.34
C ASN A 353 8.82 31.27 46.54
N ASP A 354 7.55 31.40 46.14
CA ASP A 354 6.61 30.26 46.17
C ASP A 354 6.72 29.43 44.88
N GLU A 355 7.57 28.40 44.90
CA GLU A 355 7.74 27.41 43.81
C GLU A 355 6.42 26.75 43.39
N LYS A 356 5.41 26.75 44.28
CA LYS A 356 4.09 26.15 44.10
C LYS A 356 3.36 26.63 42.84
N TYR A 357 3.44 27.92 42.52
CA TYR A 357 2.64 28.55 41.44
C TYR A 357 3.41 28.79 40.13
N ILE A 358 4.75 28.68 40.18
CA ILE A 358 5.63 28.87 39.01
C ILE A 358 5.38 27.77 37.97
N ASN A 359 5.18 26.54 38.43
CA ASN A 359 4.95 25.36 37.58
C ASN A 359 3.49 24.91 37.51
N GLU A 360 2.57 25.68 38.10
CA GLU A 360 1.16 25.31 38.12
C GLU A 360 0.52 25.47 36.73
N ARG A 361 -0.09 24.41 36.24
CA ARG A 361 -0.74 24.33 34.93
C ARG A 361 -2.20 24.77 35.04
N TYR A 362 -2.74 25.34 33.96
CA TYR A 362 -4.11 25.87 33.93
C TYR A 362 -5.16 24.76 33.92
N ASP A 363 -4.80 23.56 33.45
CA ASP A 363 -5.64 22.35 33.38
C ASP A 363 -6.27 21.97 34.73
N LYS A 364 -5.59 22.22 35.85
CA LYS A 364 -6.13 22.02 37.21
C LYS A 364 -7.37 22.85 37.55
N TYR A 365 -7.63 23.92 36.81
CA TYR A 365 -8.71 24.87 37.08
C TYR A 365 -9.85 24.77 36.06
N ILE A 366 -9.82 23.75 35.21
CA ILE A 366 -10.80 23.52 34.15
C ILE A 366 -11.52 22.22 34.45
N ASP A 367 -12.82 22.17 34.12
CA ASP A 367 -13.59 20.94 34.22
C ASP A 367 -12.98 19.83 33.35
N ASN A 368 -12.79 18.64 33.94
CA ASN A 368 -12.27 17.47 33.23
C ASN A 368 -13.14 17.10 32.02
N GLU A 369 -14.47 17.27 32.10
CA GLU A 369 -15.37 16.99 30.98
C GLU A 369 -15.06 17.90 29.77
N LEU A 370 -14.75 19.17 30.02
CA LEU A 370 -14.40 20.13 28.97
C LEU A 370 -13.03 19.81 28.34
N ILE A 371 -12.08 19.32 29.14
CA ILE A 371 -10.78 18.83 28.63
C ILE A 371 -11.00 17.61 27.72
N GLU A 372 -11.82 16.65 28.13
CA GLU A 372 -12.13 15.46 27.33
C GLU A 372 -12.82 15.83 26.01
N ILE A 373 -13.73 16.79 26.03
CA ILE A 373 -14.38 17.32 24.82
C ILE A 373 -13.37 18.00 23.90
N TRP A 374 -12.49 18.86 24.43
CA TRP A 374 -11.43 19.49 23.66
C TRP A 374 -10.55 18.46 22.95
N GLU A 375 -10.09 17.43 23.67
CA GLU A 375 -9.26 16.35 23.12
C GLU A 375 -10.00 15.54 22.05
N LYS A 376 -11.29 15.27 22.24
CA LYS A 376 -12.13 14.59 21.25
C LYS A 376 -12.22 15.41 19.97
N VAL A 377 -12.51 16.71 20.09
CA VAL A 377 -12.68 17.60 18.95
C VAL A 377 -11.34 17.82 18.23
N LEU A 378 -10.25 17.94 18.97
CA LEU A 378 -8.92 18.02 18.40
C LEU A 378 -8.61 16.81 17.50
N LYS A 379 -8.93 15.60 17.96
CA LYS A 379 -8.77 14.37 17.15
C LYS A 379 -9.63 14.37 15.88
N LEU A 380 -10.88 14.84 15.98
CA LEU A 380 -11.76 14.98 14.83
C LEU A 380 -11.21 15.98 13.83
N TRP A 381 -10.73 17.13 14.30
CA TRP A 381 -10.11 18.15 13.48
C TRP A 381 -8.86 17.64 12.75
N GLU A 382 -7.95 16.95 13.45
CA GLU A 382 -6.77 16.34 12.83
C GLU A 382 -7.16 15.29 11.77
N GLY A 383 -8.29 14.60 11.95
CA GLY A 383 -8.84 13.66 10.98
C GLY A 383 -9.18 14.28 9.62
N ASN A 384 -9.51 15.57 9.55
CA ASN A 384 -9.92 16.25 8.32
C ASN A 384 -8.78 16.46 7.31
N PHE A 385 -7.53 16.22 7.70
CA PHE A 385 -6.35 16.40 6.84
C PHE A 385 -5.95 15.12 6.10
N TYR A 386 -6.74 14.05 6.22
CA TYR A 386 -6.52 12.79 5.52
C TYR A 386 -7.67 12.54 4.54
N ASN A 387 -7.38 12.56 3.24
CA ASN A 387 -8.34 12.21 2.20
C ASN A 387 -7.75 11.14 1.26
N PHE A 388 -8.36 9.96 1.30
CA PHE A 388 -7.98 8.82 0.45
C PHE A 388 -9.06 8.45 -0.57
N ASP A 389 -10.15 9.23 -0.68
CA ASP A 389 -11.34 8.82 -1.43
C ASP A 389 -11.02 8.53 -2.90
N TYR A 390 -10.11 9.33 -3.47
CA TYR A 390 -9.71 9.21 -4.87
C TYR A 390 -9.00 7.89 -5.19
N ILE A 391 -8.31 7.24 -4.24
CA ILE A 391 -7.49 6.06 -4.56
C ILE A 391 -8.31 4.88 -5.07
N ASN A 392 -9.53 4.70 -4.53
CA ASN A 392 -10.43 3.63 -4.95
C ASN A 392 -11.07 3.92 -6.32
N SER A 393 -11.06 5.17 -6.78
CA SER A 393 -11.53 5.55 -8.11
C SER A 393 -10.48 5.40 -9.20
N LEU A 394 -9.22 5.13 -8.83
CA LEU A 394 -8.15 4.94 -9.81
C LEU A 394 -8.37 3.71 -10.70
N VAL A 395 -8.98 2.66 -10.17
CA VAL A 395 -9.17 1.38 -10.86
C VAL A 395 -10.49 0.74 -10.45
N GLU A 396 -11.28 0.30 -11.42
CA GLU A 396 -12.46 -0.53 -11.20
C GLU A 396 -12.05 -2.00 -11.03
N VAL A 397 -12.58 -2.67 -10.01
CA VAL A 397 -12.34 -4.10 -9.80
C VAL A 397 -13.22 -4.90 -10.76
N GLU A 398 -12.59 -5.64 -11.68
CA GLU A 398 -13.28 -6.34 -12.77
C GLU A 398 -13.90 -7.68 -12.32
N ASN A 399 -13.25 -8.43 -11.42
CA ASN A 399 -13.68 -9.78 -10.98
C ASN A 399 -14.10 -10.71 -12.14
N THR A 400 -13.32 -10.75 -13.22
CA THR A 400 -13.65 -11.48 -14.45
C THR A 400 -13.01 -12.85 -14.58
N ILE A 401 -12.07 -13.21 -13.71
CA ILE A 401 -11.39 -14.51 -13.74
C ILE A 401 -11.37 -15.19 -12.37
N ASP A 402 -11.54 -16.52 -12.33
CA ASP A 402 -11.36 -17.28 -11.09
C ASP A 402 -9.86 -17.51 -10.82
N VAL A 403 -9.22 -16.46 -10.31
CA VAL A 403 -7.78 -16.48 -10.01
C VAL A 403 -7.41 -17.62 -9.04
N ASP A 404 -8.25 -17.90 -8.04
CA ASP A 404 -7.93 -18.91 -7.03
C ASP A 404 -7.97 -20.31 -7.63
N LYS A 405 -8.96 -20.61 -8.47
CA LYS A 405 -9.02 -21.86 -9.25
C LYS A 405 -7.80 -22.03 -10.14
N ILE A 406 -7.43 -21.01 -10.93
CA ILE A 406 -6.30 -21.10 -11.86
C ILE A 406 -4.98 -21.27 -11.11
N LEU A 407 -4.77 -20.56 -10.00
CA LEU A 407 -3.59 -20.73 -9.15
C LEU A 407 -3.55 -22.11 -8.49
N ASN A 408 -4.70 -22.65 -8.10
CA ASN A 408 -4.78 -24.01 -7.56
C ASN A 408 -4.44 -25.05 -8.63
N GLU A 409 -4.98 -24.94 -9.85
CA GLU A 409 -4.62 -25.82 -10.98
C GLU A 409 -3.12 -25.72 -11.31
N TYR A 410 -2.58 -24.50 -11.34
CA TYR A 410 -1.16 -24.23 -11.51
C TYR A 410 -0.29 -24.86 -10.39
N ASN A 411 -0.77 -24.84 -9.14
CA ASN A 411 -0.11 -25.46 -8.00
C ASN A 411 -0.34 -26.99 -7.93
N MET A 412 -1.38 -27.54 -8.56
CA MET A 412 -1.67 -28.98 -8.67
C MET A 412 -0.83 -29.64 -9.77
N GLU A 413 -0.58 -28.96 -10.90
CA GLU A 413 0.43 -29.39 -11.90
C GLU A 413 1.84 -29.50 -11.29
N LYS A 414 2.09 -28.84 -10.16
CA LYS A 414 3.30 -28.95 -9.35
C LYS A 414 3.36 -30.26 -8.55
N GLN A 415 2.26 -30.72 -7.97
CA GLN A 415 2.23 -31.96 -7.17
C GLN A 415 2.48 -33.21 -8.03
N LEU A 416 2.07 -33.21 -9.30
CA LEU A 416 2.35 -34.33 -10.23
C LEU A 416 3.79 -34.34 -10.78
N LYS A 417 4.58 -33.28 -10.57
CA LYS A 417 6.01 -33.20 -10.98
C LYS A 417 7.00 -33.17 -9.80
N ASP A 418 6.56 -32.89 -8.56
CA ASP A 418 7.43 -32.70 -7.39
C ASP A 418 7.41 -33.86 -6.35
N ASP A 419 6.97 -35.08 -6.72
CA ASP A 419 7.04 -36.26 -5.84
C ASP A 419 8.47 -36.80 -5.58
N SER A 420 9.47 -35.92 -5.64
CA SER A 420 10.82 -36.17 -5.13
C SER A 420 11.53 -34.90 -4.64
N LYS A 421 10.92 -34.15 -3.69
CA LYS A 421 11.69 -33.45 -2.64
C LYS A 421 10.79 -32.90 -1.54
N HIS A 422 10.65 -33.67 -0.48
CA HIS A 422 10.34 -33.13 0.83
C HIS A 422 11.48 -32.20 1.29
N ASN A 423 11.19 -30.92 1.51
CA ASN A 423 11.81 -30.18 2.60
C ASN A 423 10.89 -29.06 3.11
N ARG A 424 10.69 -29.10 4.43
CA ARG A 424 9.77 -28.27 5.22
C ARG A 424 10.16 -26.79 5.15
N ASN A 425 9.28 -25.95 4.63
CA ASN A 425 9.30 -24.51 4.89
C ASN A 425 8.48 -24.24 6.17
N THR A 426 9.13 -23.85 7.26
CA THR A 426 8.46 -23.46 8.51
C THR A 426 8.12 -21.98 8.49
N ASN A 427 6.85 -21.66 8.22
CA ASN A 427 6.27 -20.34 8.49
C ASN A 427 6.31 -20.09 10.01
N ILE A 428 6.61 -18.86 10.46
CA ILE A 428 6.55 -18.47 11.88
C ILE A 428 5.24 -18.83 12.57
N ASP A 429 4.12 -18.92 11.83
CA ASP A 429 2.83 -19.35 12.39
C ASP A 429 2.84 -20.81 12.89
N SER A 430 3.81 -21.62 12.49
CA SER A 430 4.01 -22.99 12.99
C SER A 430 4.43 -23.05 14.46
N ILE A 431 5.00 -21.97 15.04
CA ILE A 431 5.38 -21.97 16.45
C ILE A 431 4.16 -22.11 17.38
N TYR A 432 2.99 -21.64 16.91
CA TYR A 432 1.76 -21.62 17.68
C TYR A 432 1.13 -23.00 17.90
N SER A 433 1.47 -23.99 17.08
CA SER A 433 0.99 -25.36 17.22
C SER A 433 1.98 -26.26 17.97
N LEU A 434 3.15 -25.74 18.37
CA LEU A 434 4.13 -26.51 19.13
C LEU A 434 3.65 -26.76 20.57
N SER A 435 4.02 -27.90 21.15
CA SER A 435 3.96 -28.07 22.61
C SER A 435 5.00 -27.16 23.28
N MET A 436 4.80 -26.81 24.55
CA MET A 436 5.75 -25.95 25.28
C MET A 436 7.18 -26.54 25.31
N SER A 437 7.30 -27.87 25.44
CA SER A 437 8.60 -28.56 25.37
C SER A 437 9.28 -28.40 24.00
N ASN A 438 8.53 -28.55 22.91
CA ASN A 438 9.07 -28.36 21.56
C ASN A 438 9.40 -26.88 21.27
N PHE A 439 8.60 -25.96 21.80
CA PHE A 439 8.87 -24.53 21.72
C PHE A 439 10.15 -24.14 22.48
N LYS A 440 10.38 -24.68 23.69
CA LYS A 440 11.63 -24.51 24.43
C LYS A 440 12.84 -25.01 23.65
N LYS A 441 12.76 -26.21 23.05
CA LYS A 441 13.83 -26.77 22.20
C LYS A 441 14.16 -25.87 21.00
N LEU A 442 13.13 -25.33 20.34
CA LEU A 442 13.30 -24.37 19.25
C LEU A 442 14.03 -23.11 19.73
N CYS A 443 13.60 -22.54 20.85
CA CYS A 443 14.20 -21.35 21.45
C CYS A 443 15.67 -21.57 21.80
N GLN A 444 15.99 -22.70 22.43
CA GLN A 444 17.38 -23.07 22.75
C GLN A 444 18.26 -23.17 21.50
N ASN A 445 17.74 -23.76 20.42
CA ASN A 445 18.44 -23.85 19.14
C ASN A 445 18.72 -22.46 18.56
N ILE A 446 17.74 -21.55 18.56
CA ILE A 446 17.93 -20.18 18.09
C ILE A 446 19.02 -19.47 18.89
N ILE A 447 18.98 -19.56 20.22
CA ILE A 447 19.97 -18.92 21.10
C ILE A 447 21.37 -19.45 20.82
N GLN A 448 21.54 -20.77 20.74
CA GLN A 448 22.84 -21.42 20.59
C GLN A 448 23.40 -21.28 19.17
N ASN A 449 22.60 -21.56 18.15
CA ASN A 449 23.07 -21.72 16.78
C ASN A 449 22.85 -20.49 15.90
N LYS A 450 21.87 -19.64 16.21
CA LYS A 450 21.56 -18.45 15.39
C LYS A 450 22.10 -17.17 16.00
N LEU A 451 22.01 -17.02 17.32
CA LEU A 451 22.56 -15.86 18.03
C LEU A 451 24.00 -16.08 18.52
N SER A 452 24.49 -17.31 18.55
CA SER A 452 25.81 -17.68 19.08
C SER A 452 25.97 -17.34 20.57
N TYR A 453 25.01 -17.76 21.41
CA TYR A 453 25.05 -17.61 22.85
C TYR A 453 25.03 -18.96 23.57
N SER A 454 25.72 -19.05 24.71
CA SER A 454 25.64 -20.18 25.63
C SER A 454 24.64 -19.90 26.73
N ILE A 455 23.64 -20.78 26.90
CA ILE A 455 22.60 -20.64 27.93
C ILE A 455 23.18 -21.02 29.29
N LEU A 456 22.99 -20.15 30.29
CA LEU A 456 23.37 -20.41 31.68
C LEU A 456 22.22 -21.06 32.44
N GLN A 457 21.03 -20.44 32.39
CA GLN A 457 19.83 -20.93 33.07
C GLN A 457 18.55 -20.35 32.43
N GLU A 458 17.42 -21.01 32.68
CA GLU A 458 16.10 -20.41 32.44
C GLU A 458 15.84 -19.34 33.50
N TYR A 459 15.21 -18.23 33.10
CA TYR A 459 14.84 -17.13 33.97
C TYR A 459 13.30 -17.05 34.03
N SER A 460 12.75 -17.02 35.24
CA SER A 460 11.32 -16.82 35.46
C SER A 460 11.14 -15.55 36.26
N ASP A 461 10.43 -14.59 35.69
CA ASP A 461 9.96 -13.43 36.42
C ASP A 461 8.52 -13.71 36.91
N ASN A 462 8.24 -13.38 38.16
CA ASN A 462 6.91 -13.51 38.75
C ASN A 462 6.12 -12.19 38.72
N ILE A 463 6.70 -11.10 38.21
CA ILE A 463 6.17 -9.74 38.39
C ILE A 463 5.33 -9.27 37.20
N ILE A 464 5.65 -9.70 35.97
CA ILE A 464 5.00 -9.22 34.74
C ILE A 464 4.40 -10.38 33.97
N ASN A 465 3.07 -10.49 33.95
CA ASN A 465 2.36 -11.52 33.20
C ASN A 465 1.36 -10.89 32.22
N TYR A 466 1.44 -11.29 30.95
CA TYR A 466 0.52 -10.83 29.91
C TYR A 466 -0.31 -11.99 29.38
N GLU A 467 -1.61 -11.76 29.14
CA GLU A 467 -2.53 -12.78 28.62
C GLU A 467 -2.37 -13.08 27.11
N TYR A 468 -1.30 -12.57 26.46
CA TYR A 468 -1.10 -12.65 25.01
C TYR A 468 -0.54 -13.99 24.51
N GLY A 469 -0.11 -14.87 25.42
CA GLY A 469 0.43 -16.19 25.13
C GLY A 469 1.74 -16.46 25.87
N ASP A 470 2.34 -17.62 25.59
CA ASP A 470 3.50 -18.08 26.33
C ASP A 470 4.78 -17.31 25.99
N ASP A 471 5.72 -17.35 26.93
CA ASP A 471 7.06 -16.87 26.75
C ASP A 471 8.11 -17.76 27.42
N VAL A 472 9.34 -17.65 26.95
CA VAL A 472 10.49 -18.31 27.57
C VAL A 472 11.64 -17.32 27.66
N ASN A 473 12.23 -17.24 28.85
CA ASN A 473 13.31 -16.30 29.14
C ASN A 473 14.54 -17.08 29.59
N TYR A 474 15.72 -16.69 29.10
CA TYR A 474 16.99 -17.34 29.42
C TYR A 474 18.04 -16.29 29.76
N LEU A 475 18.83 -16.56 30.78
CA LEU A 475 20.11 -15.88 30.97
C LEU A 475 21.17 -16.62 30.17
N ALA A 476 21.83 -15.91 29.28
CA ALA A 476 22.85 -16.47 28.39
C ALA A 476 24.06 -15.52 28.31
N TYR A 477 25.19 -16.01 27.80
CA TYR A 477 26.38 -15.20 27.54
C TYR A 477 26.89 -15.46 26.12
N PRO A 478 27.45 -14.44 25.43
CA PRO A 478 27.98 -14.63 24.08
C PRO A 478 29.05 -15.72 24.04
N THR A 479 28.98 -16.61 23.05
CA THR A 479 29.97 -17.67 22.88
C THR A 479 31.36 -17.05 22.66
N GLY A 480 32.35 -17.47 23.46
CA GLY A 480 33.70 -16.90 23.45
C GLY A 480 33.92 -15.71 24.39
N LYS A 481 32.91 -15.25 25.12
CA LYS A 481 33.03 -14.23 26.19
C LYS A 481 32.89 -14.83 27.59
N SER A 482 33.22 -14.01 28.60
CA SER A 482 33.10 -14.38 30.01
C SER A 482 31.66 -14.69 30.41
N ARG A 483 31.48 -15.71 31.27
CA ARG A 483 30.18 -16.06 31.89
C ARG A 483 29.57 -14.93 32.73
N LYS A 484 30.34 -13.89 33.06
CA LYS A 484 29.87 -12.68 33.75
C LYS A 484 29.20 -11.66 32.80
N ASP A 485 29.31 -11.86 31.49
CA ASP A 485 28.74 -10.98 30.46
C ASP A 485 27.32 -11.42 30.09
N LEU A 486 26.43 -11.37 31.09
CA LEU A 486 25.07 -11.92 30.96
C LEU A 486 24.18 -11.06 30.07
N THR A 487 23.38 -11.74 29.26
CA THR A 487 22.33 -11.17 28.41
C THR A 487 21.04 -11.94 28.66
N LEU A 488 19.96 -11.22 28.94
CA LEU A 488 18.63 -11.79 29.08
C LEU A 488 18.00 -11.95 27.70
N ILE A 489 17.70 -13.17 27.28
CA ILE A 489 17.07 -13.46 26.00
C ILE A 489 15.64 -13.95 26.23
N SER A 490 14.67 -13.17 25.79
CA SER A 490 13.24 -13.45 25.89
C SER A 490 12.67 -13.75 24.52
N ILE A 491 12.03 -14.92 24.35
CA ILE A 491 11.35 -15.31 23.11
C ILE A 491 9.86 -15.50 23.41
N LYS A 492 9.01 -14.71 22.74
CA LYS A 492 7.56 -14.73 22.96
C LYS A 492 6.84 -15.58 21.91
N ARG A 493 5.70 -16.16 22.29
CA ARG A 493 4.78 -16.92 21.42
C ARG A 493 3.39 -16.27 21.41
N TRP A 494 3.35 -14.97 21.17
CA TRP A 494 2.12 -14.19 21.23
C TRP A 494 1.40 -14.13 19.89
N LYS A 495 0.06 -14.12 19.91
CA LYS A 495 -0.77 -14.01 18.69
C LYS A 495 -1.44 -12.65 18.57
N ASN A 496 -1.61 -12.18 17.33
CA ASN A 496 -2.55 -11.11 16.94
C ASN A 496 -2.49 -9.79 17.74
N THR A 497 -1.29 -9.32 18.09
CA THR A 497 -1.12 -8.02 18.75
C THR A 497 0.01 -7.23 18.12
N GLU A 498 -0.17 -5.93 17.92
CA GLU A 498 0.96 -5.02 17.72
C GLU A 498 1.55 -4.70 19.08
N VAL A 499 2.86 -4.86 19.23
CA VAL A 499 3.55 -4.60 20.50
C VAL A 499 3.91 -3.12 20.57
N GLY A 500 3.32 -2.44 21.55
CA GLY A 500 3.60 -1.04 21.88
C GLY A 500 4.88 -0.86 22.71
N GLU A 501 5.28 0.39 22.92
CA GLU A 501 6.50 0.76 23.64
C GLU A 501 6.54 0.23 25.08
N LEU A 502 5.39 0.16 25.76
CA LEU A 502 5.27 -0.32 27.13
C LEU A 502 5.92 -1.70 27.34
N ILE A 503 5.66 -2.65 26.44
CA ILE A 503 6.24 -4.01 26.49
C ILE A 503 7.76 -3.98 26.38
N ILE A 504 8.32 -3.04 25.61
CA ILE A 504 9.77 -2.93 25.44
C ILE A 504 10.40 -2.29 26.69
N ARG A 505 9.69 -1.36 27.33
CA ARG A 505 10.08 -0.81 28.64
C ARG A 505 10.05 -1.86 29.74
N ASP A 506 8.99 -2.68 29.77
CA ASP A 506 8.83 -3.77 30.72
C ASP A 506 9.92 -4.83 30.52
N PHE A 507 10.26 -5.15 29.27
CA PHE A 507 11.41 -6.01 28.98
C PHE A 507 12.74 -5.40 29.45
N LEU A 508 12.95 -4.09 29.26
CA LEU A 508 14.15 -3.40 29.76
C LEU A 508 14.25 -3.44 31.29
N LEU A 509 13.12 -3.31 32.00
CA LEU A 509 13.05 -3.49 33.45
C LEU A 509 13.47 -4.92 33.83
N MET A 510 12.92 -5.94 33.15
CA MET A 510 13.28 -7.35 33.37
C MET A 510 14.78 -7.61 33.13
N VAL A 511 15.39 -6.96 32.12
CA VAL A 511 16.84 -7.02 31.88
C VAL A 511 17.62 -6.49 33.09
N ASN A 512 17.19 -5.35 33.66
CA ASN A 512 17.83 -4.74 34.82
C ASN A 512 17.73 -5.63 36.06
N GLU A 513 16.54 -6.18 36.32
CA GLU A 513 16.27 -7.01 37.50
C GLU A 513 16.95 -8.37 37.44
N SER A 514 17.10 -8.94 36.24
CA SER A 514 17.80 -10.20 36.04
C SER A 514 19.32 -10.14 36.28
N GLY A 515 19.89 -8.94 36.47
CA GLY A 515 21.33 -8.71 36.57
C GLY A 515 22.08 -8.82 35.24
N ALA A 516 21.35 -8.91 34.12
CA ALA A 516 21.94 -8.92 32.78
C ALA A 516 22.43 -7.53 32.37
N LYS A 517 23.55 -7.49 31.65
CA LYS A 517 24.06 -6.23 31.09
C LYS A 517 23.25 -5.76 29.89
N ASN A 518 22.76 -6.70 29.08
CA ASN A 518 22.00 -6.42 27.86
C ASN A 518 20.78 -7.35 27.76
N GLY A 519 19.85 -7.02 26.88
CA GLY A 519 18.67 -7.84 26.59
C GLY A 519 18.46 -8.12 25.11
N ILE A 520 17.94 -9.29 24.78
CA ILE A 520 17.45 -9.64 23.45
C ILE A 520 15.99 -10.07 23.55
N LEU A 521 15.11 -9.36 22.86
CA LEU A 521 13.68 -9.68 22.79
C LEU A 521 13.32 -10.17 21.38
N ILE A 522 12.77 -11.37 21.27
CA ILE A 522 12.33 -11.96 20.00
C ILE A 522 10.80 -12.09 20.02
N LEU A 523 10.14 -11.45 19.05
CA LEU A 523 8.68 -11.33 18.97
C LEU A 523 8.15 -11.86 17.63
N PRO A 524 7.06 -12.67 17.62
CA PRO A 524 6.45 -13.17 16.40
C PRO A 524 5.44 -12.17 15.78
N VAL A 525 5.39 -10.96 16.32
CA VAL A 525 4.43 -9.91 15.98
C VAL A 525 5.13 -8.63 15.50
N ARG A 526 4.34 -7.67 15.02
CA ARG A 526 4.85 -6.35 14.59
C ARG A 526 5.00 -5.43 15.81
N LEU A 527 5.96 -4.53 15.73
CA LEU A 527 6.15 -3.44 16.68
C LEU A 527 5.42 -2.19 16.18
N SER A 528 4.80 -1.43 17.09
CA SER A 528 4.33 -0.07 16.80
C SER A 528 5.48 0.85 16.42
N ASN A 529 5.19 2.00 15.82
CA ASN A 529 6.24 2.96 15.45
C ASN A 529 6.97 3.51 16.69
N SER A 530 6.26 3.75 17.80
CA SER A 530 6.86 4.13 19.08
C SER A 530 7.78 3.04 19.61
N ALA A 531 7.34 1.78 19.57
CA ALA A 531 8.13 0.63 20.00
C ALA A 531 9.41 0.45 19.14
N LYS A 532 9.31 0.59 17.81
CA LYS A 532 10.47 0.56 16.91
C LYS A 532 11.46 1.68 17.21
N SER A 533 10.97 2.90 17.41
CA SER A 533 11.80 4.06 17.72
C SER A 533 12.52 3.85 19.06
N TYR A 534 11.78 3.43 20.09
CA TYR A 534 12.34 3.16 21.41
C TYR A 534 13.41 2.05 21.38
N ALA A 535 13.13 0.93 20.69
CA ALA A 535 14.09 -0.16 20.54
C ALA A 535 15.36 0.26 19.77
N LYS A 536 15.21 1.08 18.71
CA LYS A 536 16.35 1.50 17.88
C LYS A 536 17.31 2.42 18.62
N HIS A 537 16.81 3.27 19.51
CA HIS A 537 17.62 4.25 20.26
C HIS A 537 18.07 3.73 21.63
N ASN A 538 17.74 2.49 21.99
CA ASN A 538 18.16 1.90 23.26
C ASN A 538 19.36 0.98 23.06
N GLU A 539 20.52 1.35 23.60
CA GLU A 539 21.76 0.58 23.44
C GLU A 539 21.81 -0.70 24.28
N LYS A 540 20.93 -0.83 25.28
CA LYS A 540 20.92 -1.96 26.23
C LYS A 540 20.11 -3.15 25.73
N ILE A 541 19.19 -2.95 24.78
CA ILE A 541 18.31 -4.01 24.29
C ILE A 541 18.33 -4.12 22.76
N THR A 542 18.22 -5.35 22.27
CA THR A 542 18.04 -5.65 20.85
C THR A 542 16.69 -6.33 20.66
N VAL A 543 15.87 -5.85 19.72
CA VAL A 543 14.54 -6.41 19.46
C VAL A 543 14.45 -6.99 18.05
N TYR A 544 14.18 -8.29 17.96
CA TYR A 544 13.93 -9.00 16.71
C TYR A 544 12.41 -9.18 16.54
N ALA A 545 11.83 -8.48 15.57
CA ALA A 545 10.40 -8.58 15.27
C ALA A 545 10.10 -9.77 14.34
N ARG A 546 8.83 -9.91 13.94
CA ARG A 546 8.31 -11.03 13.14
C ARG A 546 9.18 -11.41 11.94
N SER A 547 9.69 -10.44 11.17
CA SER A 547 10.49 -10.73 9.97
C SER A 547 11.85 -11.35 10.31
N GLN A 548 12.54 -10.81 11.32
CA GLN A 548 13.81 -11.36 11.79
C GLN A 548 13.63 -12.71 12.48
N PHE A 549 12.58 -12.88 13.27
CA PHE A 549 12.27 -14.17 13.88
C PHE A 549 11.98 -15.23 12.80
N ASN A 550 11.20 -14.89 11.77
CA ASN A 550 10.97 -15.79 10.64
C ASN A 550 12.27 -16.17 9.90
N SER A 551 13.27 -15.27 9.90
CA SER A 551 14.61 -15.56 9.36
C SER A 551 15.36 -16.60 10.19
N PHE A 552 15.28 -16.55 11.52
CA PHE A 552 15.89 -17.56 12.40
C PHE A 552 15.31 -18.96 12.17
N LEU A 553 14.07 -19.04 11.69
CA LEU A 553 13.38 -20.30 11.41
C LEU A 553 13.72 -20.89 10.03
N LYS A 554 14.33 -20.12 9.12
CA LYS A 554 14.75 -20.62 7.80
C LYS A 554 16.09 -21.35 7.91
N SER A 555 16.21 -22.49 7.22
CA SER A 555 17.33 -23.42 7.36
C SER A 555 18.66 -22.97 6.76
N ASN A 556 18.69 -21.93 5.90
CA ASN A 556 19.94 -21.46 5.26
C ASN A 556 20.11 -19.94 5.41
N PHE A 557 21.24 -19.50 5.98
CA PHE A 557 21.77 -18.15 5.76
C PHE A 557 23.21 -18.29 5.28
N ILE A 558 23.50 -17.60 4.18
CA ILE A 558 24.84 -17.40 3.63
C ILE A 558 25.40 -16.16 4.33
N ASN A 559 26.68 -16.23 4.72
CA ASN A 559 27.44 -15.20 5.42
C ASN A 559 27.35 -13.81 4.79
#